data_AF-A0A935PBB0-F1
#
_entry.id   AF-A0A935PBB0-F1
#
_cell.length_a   1.000
_cell.length_b   1.000
_cell.length_c   1.000
_cell.angle_alpha   90.00
_cell.angle_beta   90.00
_cell.angle_gamma   90.00
#
_symmetry.space_group_name_H-M   'P 1'
#
loop_
_entity.id
_entity.type
_entity.pdbx_description
1 polymer ?
#
loop_
_entity_poly.entity_id
_entity_poly.type
_entity_poly.pdbx_seq_one_letter_code
_entity_poly.pdbx_strand_id
1 'polypeptide(L)'
;MDDEKQEKGFVIKDRRRFDDAGQVRPDAQTEEAAGAGQPKAEAKEAERRQEKPAAQAQDETPFPDLNFSTFVFSLGTSAMYHFGDFPDPATKRAERNLEAAKQTIDILGILKDKTRGNLSDEEERLLESLLYELRMRYVREKGT
;
A
#
# COMPACT_ATOMS: atom_id res chain seq x y z
N MET A 1 -62.69 -20.38 6.06
CA MET A 1 -61.93 -19.16 5.68
C MET A 1 -60.64 -19.36 6.43
N ASP A 2 -59.69 -20.06 5.80
CA ASP A 2 -58.45 -20.49 6.45
C ASP A 2 -57.32 -20.16 5.48
N ASP A 3 -56.66 -19.03 5.77
CA ASP A 3 -55.49 -18.51 5.08
C ASP A 3 -54.23 -19.09 5.76
N GLU A 4 -53.66 -20.17 5.22
CA GLU A 4 -52.33 -20.61 5.58
C GLU A 4 -51.29 -19.84 4.76
N LYS A 5 -50.65 -18.86 5.41
CA LYS A 5 -49.44 -18.18 4.91
C LYS A 5 -48.31 -19.21 4.73
N GLN A 6 -47.97 -19.51 3.47
CA GLN A 6 -46.74 -20.21 3.12
C GLN A 6 -45.52 -19.29 3.30
N GLU A 7 -44.60 -19.68 4.18
CA GLU A 7 -43.28 -19.07 4.31
C GLU A 7 -42.44 -19.38 3.06
N LYS A 8 -42.03 -18.33 2.34
CA LYS A 8 -41.17 -18.45 1.16
C LYS A 8 -39.75 -18.78 1.61
N GLY A 9 -39.34 -20.04 1.47
CA GLY A 9 -37.95 -20.46 1.66
C GLY A 9 -37.01 -19.85 0.62
N PHE A 10 -35.88 -19.31 1.08
CA PHE A 10 -34.81 -18.83 0.22
C PHE A 10 -33.89 -19.99 -0.20
N VAL A 11 -33.40 -19.97 -1.45
CA VAL A 11 -32.40 -20.93 -1.93
C VAL A 11 -31.04 -20.26 -1.92
N ILE A 12 -30.21 -20.59 -0.94
CA ILE A 12 -28.81 -20.18 -0.92
C ILE A 12 -28.04 -21.14 -1.83
N LYS A 13 -27.64 -20.65 -3.01
CA LYS A 13 -26.74 -21.39 -3.89
C LYS A 13 -25.30 -21.11 -3.48
N ASP A 14 -24.73 -22.05 -2.74
CA ASP A 14 -23.32 -22.04 -2.40
C ASP A 14 -22.46 -22.22 -3.67
N ARG A 15 -21.55 -21.26 -3.91
CA ARG A 15 -20.66 -21.20 -5.08
C ARG A 15 -19.20 -21.49 -4.74
N ARG A 16 -18.92 -22.04 -3.54
CA ARG A 16 -17.57 -22.42 -3.13
C ARG A 16 -17.04 -23.55 -4.03
N ARG A 17 -15.74 -23.48 -4.37
CA ARG A 17 -15.03 -24.45 -5.23
C ARG A 17 -14.68 -25.77 -4.52
N PHE A 18 -14.74 -25.78 -3.19
CA PHE A 18 -14.38 -26.90 -2.34
C PHE A 18 -15.55 -27.26 -1.43
N ASP A 19 -15.76 -28.54 -1.17
CA ASP A 19 -16.73 -29.01 -0.18
C ASP A 19 -16.18 -28.91 1.26
N ASP A 20 -17.02 -29.21 2.26
CA ASP A 20 -16.64 -29.12 3.67
C ASP A 20 -15.57 -30.16 4.08
N ALA A 21 -15.23 -31.11 3.20
CA ALA A 21 -14.13 -32.07 3.36
C ALA A 21 -12.82 -31.59 2.68
N GLY A 22 -12.82 -30.38 2.10
CA GLY A 22 -11.66 -29.80 1.42
C GLY A 22 -11.40 -30.36 0.02
N GLN A 23 -12.34 -31.13 -0.55
CA GLN A 23 -12.22 -31.70 -1.88
C GLN A 23 -12.85 -30.79 -2.94
N VAL A 24 -12.25 -30.73 -4.12
CA VAL A 24 -12.77 -29.92 -5.24
C VAL A 24 -14.04 -30.57 -5.77
N ARG A 25 -15.13 -29.79 -5.84
CA ARG A 25 -16.40 -30.29 -6.37
C ARG A 25 -16.29 -30.59 -7.87
N PRO A 26 -16.92 -31.67 -8.38
CA PRO A 26 -16.84 -32.08 -9.78
C PRO A 26 -17.35 -31.01 -10.75
N ASP A 27 -18.24 -30.12 -10.29
CA ASP A 27 -18.79 -29.00 -11.07
C ASP A 27 -17.75 -27.90 -11.39
N ALA A 28 -16.59 -27.90 -10.71
CA ALA A 28 -15.54 -26.89 -10.87
C ALA A 28 -14.48 -27.26 -11.92
N GLN A 29 -14.48 -28.48 -12.46
CA GLN A 29 -13.48 -28.95 -13.44
C GLN A 29 -13.96 -28.89 -14.90
N THR A 30 -15.19 -28.44 -15.17
CA THR A 30 -15.77 -28.43 -16.53
C THR A 30 -15.56 -27.10 -17.29
N GLU A 31 -14.87 -26.11 -16.74
CA GLU A 31 -14.71 -24.78 -17.39
C GLU A 31 -13.36 -24.55 -18.09
N GLU A 32 -12.46 -25.55 -18.15
CA GLU A 32 -11.15 -25.41 -18.83
C GLU A 32 -11.00 -26.34 -20.04
N ALA A 33 -11.88 -26.28 -21.04
CA ALA A 33 -11.58 -26.73 -22.42
C ALA A 33 -12.72 -26.43 -23.42
N ALA A 34 -12.68 -25.27 -24.08
CA ALA A 34 -13.24 -24.93 -25.41
C ALA A 34 -13.56 -23.41 -25.43
N GLY A 35 -13.21 -22.59 -26.41
CA GLY A 35 -12.68 -22.79 -27.75
C GLY A 35 -12.71 -21.42 -28.45
N ALA A 36 -11.78 -21.20 -29.36
CA ALA A 36 -11.66 -20.01 -30.18
C ALA A 36 -12.87 -19.78 -31.11
N GLY A 37 -13.22 -18.52 -31.40
CA GLY A 37 -14.07 -18.15 -32.54
C GLY A 37 -14.84 -16.83 -32.41
N GLN A 38 -14.35 -15.76 -33.01
CA GLN A 38 -15.16 -14.64 -33.53
C GLN A 38 -15.60 -14.99 -34.98
N PRO A 39 -16.77 -14.54 -35.50
CA PRO A 39 -16.87 -13.18 -36.08
C PRO A 39 -18.26 -12.48 -36.05
N LYS A 40 -18.20 -11.15 -35.82
CA LYS A 40 -18.75 -10.02 -36.61
C LYS A 40 -20.20 -10.02 -37.18
N ALA A 41 -20.98 -9.01 -36.77
CA ALA A 41 -21.87 -8.18 -37.60
C ALA A 41 -22.26 -6.93 -36.76
N GLU A 42 -21.60 -5.78 -36.96
CA GLU A 42 -22.11 -4.62 -37.73
C GLU A 42 -23.35 -3.95 -37.09
N ALA A 43 -23.55 -2.65 -37.02
CA ALA A 43 -22.79 -1.42 -37.25
C ALA A 43 -23.88 -0.33 -37.17
N LYS A 44 -23.76 0.65 -36.26
CA LYS A 44 -24.31 2.03 -36.37
C LYS A 44 -24.34 2.69 -35.00
N GLU A 45 -23.32 3.45 -34.68
CA GLU A 45 -23.53 4.87 -34.46
C GLU A 45 -22.21 5.61 -34.67
N ALA A 46 -22.23 6.48 -35.67
CA ALA A 46 -21.12 7.30 -36.06
C ALA A 46 -20.83 8.34 -34.98
N GLU A 47 -19.54 8.46 -34.65
CA GLU A 47 -18.88 9.76 -34.67
C GLU A 47 -19.51 10.88 -33.82
N ARG A 48 -19.37 10.76 -32.50
CA ARG A 48 -19.28 11.94 -31.62
C ARG A 48 -17.85 12.05 -31.11
N ARG A 49 -17.10 12.92 -31.81
CA ARG A 49 -15.80 13.49 -31.43
C ARG A 49 -15.54 13.47 -29.93
N GLN A 50 -14.52 12.73 -29.51
CA GLN A 50 -13.74 13.06 -28.33
C GLN A 50 -12.26 12.91 -28.69
N GLU A 51 -11.65 14.03 -29.05
CA GLU A 51 -10.21 14.21 -28.95
C GLU A 51 -9.82 13.90 -27.50
N LYS A 52 -9.24 12.72 -27.30
CA LYS A 52 -8.66 12.37 -26.00
C LYS A 52 -7.41 13.24 -25.86
N PRO A 53 -7.28 14.07 -24.82
CA PRO A 53 -6.02 14.76 -24.58
C PRO A 53 -4.93 13.70 -24.43
N ALA A 54 -3.77 13.93 -25.03
CA ALA A 54 -2.55 13.20 -24.72
C ALA A 54 -2.23 13.45 -23.23
N ALA A 55 -2.83 12.65 -22.36
CA ALA A 55 -2.38 12.49 -21.00
C ALA A 55 -0.98 11.89 -21.13
N GLN A 56 0.00 12.73 -20.84
CA GLN A 56 1.40 12.39 -20.73
C GLN A 56 1.50 11.04 -20.01
N ALA A 57 1.99 10.02 -20.71
CA ALA A 57 2.50 8.83 -20.07
C ALA A 57 3.66 9.32 -19.21
N GLN A 58 3.37 9.58 -17.94
CA GLN A 58 4.40 9.70 -16.93
C GLN A 58 5.11 8.35 -16.98
N ASP A 59 6.41 8.37 -17.29
CA ASP A 59 7.26 7.20 -17.19
C ASP A 59 6.97 6.54 -15.84
N GLU A 60 6.29 5.39 -15.86
CA GLU A 60 6.12 4.52 -14.71
C GLU A 60 7.50 3.96 -14.40
N THR A 61 8.38 4.80 -13.85
CA THR A 61 9.55 4.36 -13.13
C THR A 61 9.02 3.48 -12.01
N PRO A 62 9.32 2.17 -12.00
CA PRO A 62 8.84 1.32 -10.92
C PRO A 62 9.37 1.91 -9.62
N PHE A 63 8.47 2.33 -8.74
CA PHE A 63 8.86 2.71 -7.40
C PHE A 63 9.62 1.52 -6.81
N PRO A 64 10.83 1.72 -6.26
CA PRO A 64 11.60 0.62 -5.71
C PRO A 64 10.75 -0.12 -4.67
N ASP A 65 10.84 -1.44 -4.67
CA ASP A 65 10.03 -2.29 -3.79
C ASP A 65 10.15 -1.81 -2.34
N LEU A 66 9.00 -1.52 -1.74
CA LEU A 66 8.93 -1.02 -0.37
C LEU A 66 9.21 -2.19 0.58
N ASN A 67 10.32 -2.10 1.30
CA ASN A 67 10.74 -3.05 2.32
C ASN A 67 10.99 -2.31 3.63
N PHE A 68 11.26 -3.05 4.71
CA PHE A 68 11.44 -2.45 6.02
C PHE A 68 12.59 -1.43 6.04
N SER A 69 13.73 -1.78 5.43
CA SER A 69 14.88 -0.88 5.34
C SER A 69 14.55 0.41 4.60
N THR A 70 13.91 0.35 3.43
CA THR A 70 13.52 1.54 2.67
C THR A 70 12.49 2.39 3.42
N PHE A 71 11.58 1.76 4.18
CA PHE A 71 10.66 2.47 5.06
C PHE A 71 11.40 3.20 6.21
N VAL A 72 12.33 2.54 6.90
CA VAL A 72 13.13 3.14 7.97
C VAL A 72 13.98 4.31 7.46
N PHE A 73 14.60 4.16 6.27
CA PHE A 73 15.32 5.25 5.62
C PHE A 73 14.42 6.44 5.27
N SER A 74 13.18 6.18 4.83
CA SER A 74 12.22 7.25 4.52
C SER A 74 11.88 8.08 5.76
N LEU A 75 11.70 7.42 6.93
CA LEU A 75 11.49 8.08 8.21
C LEU A 75 12.73 8.86 8.65
N GLY A 76 13.93 8.30 8.48
CA GLY A 76 15.18 9.01 8.75
C GLY A 76 15.31 10.29 7.94
N THR A 77 14.95 10.23 6.65
CA THR A 77 14.96 11.38 5.75
C THR A 77 13.92 12.43 6.15
N SER A 78 12.73 12.01 6.57
CA SER A 78 11.72 12.90 7.14
C SER A 78 12.22 13.61 8.40
N ALA A 79 12.94 12.92 9.30
CA ALA A 79 13.55 13.55 10.46
C ALA A 79 14.60 14.60 10.07
N MET A 80 15.45 14.31 9.07
CA MET A 80 16.42 15.27 8.52
C MET A 80 15.74 16.51 7.92
N TYR A 81 14.64 16.32 7.20
CA TYR A 81 13.81 17.42 6.71
C TYR A 81 13.31 18.29 7.88
N HIS A 82 12.82 17.69 8.96
CA HIS A 82 12.39 18.43 10.15
C HIS A 82 13.54 19.13 10.90
N PHE A 83 14.78 18.67 10.75
CA PHE A 83 15.97 19.40 11.22
C PHE A 83 16.38 20.58 10.32
N GLY A 84 15.68 20.80 9.20
CA GLY A 84 15.96 21.88 8.26
C GLY A 84 17.14 21.59 7.33
N ASP A 85 17.46 20.33 7.07
CA ASP A 85 18.54 19.97 6.12
C ASP A 85 18.20 20.27 4.67
N PHE A 86 16.91 20.30 4.38
CA PHE A 86 16.40 20.49 3.03
C PHE A 86 15.57 21.77 2.98
N PRO A 87 15.86 22.68 2.04
CA PRO A 87 15.00 23.83 1.82
C PRO A 87 13.67 23.35 1.26
N ASP A 88 12.58 23.90 1.76
CA ASP A 88 11.26 23.67 1.19
C ASP A 88 11.25 24.17 -0.27
N PRO A 89 10.81 23.36 -1.25
CA PRO A 89 10.85 23.73 -2.66
C PRO A 89 9.92 24.90 -3.02
N ALA A 90 8.86 25.14 -2.25
CA ALA A 90 7.93 26.24 -2.44
C ALA A 90 8.41 27.52 -1.74
N THR A 91 8.88 27.42 -0.50
CA THR A 91 9.27 28.62 0.29
C THR A 91 10.75 28.98 0.18
N LYS A 92 11.59 28.07 -0.33
CA LYS A 92 13.06 28.13 -0.38
C LYS A 92 13.72 28.31 1.00
N ARG A 93 12.99 28.06 2.08
CA ARG A 93 13.48 28.18 3.45
C ARG A 93 13.62 26.81 4.07
N ALA A 94 14.72 26.60 4.77
CA ALA A 94 14.88 25.49 5.70
C ALA A 94 14.19 25.88 7.01
N GLU A 95 12.98 25.37 7.25
CA GLU A 95 12.27 25.61 8.49
C GLU A 95 12.50 24.44 9.46
N ARG A 96 13.08 24.75 10.61
CA ARG A 96 13.37 23.77 11.66
C ARG A 96 12.11 23.52 12.48
N ASN A 97 11.69 22.26 12.53
CA ASN A 97 10.61 21.79 13.38
C ASN A 97 11.11 20.65 14.28
N LEU A 98 11.67 21.02 15.43
CA LEU A 98 12.18 20.05 16.40
C LEU A 98 11.08 19.16 16.99
N GLU A 99 9.84 19.65 17.09
CA GLU A 99 8.73 18.85 17.60
C GLU A 99 8.38 17.70 16.64
N ALA A 100 8.30 18.00 15.34
CA ALA A 100 8.11 17.00 14.30
C ALA A 100 9.29 16.02 14.23
N ALA A 101 10.53 16.51 14.33
CA ALA A 101 11.71 15.64 14.40
C ALA A 101 11.65 14.67 15.59
N LYS A 102 11.25 15.16 16.77
CA LYS A 102 11.05 14.31 17.96
C LYS A 102 9.98 13.26 17.72
N GLN A 103 8.85 13.64 17.13
CA GLN A 103 7.78 12.69 16.83
C GLN A 103 8.27 11.56 15.91
N THR A 104 9.04 11.88 14.86
CA THR A 104 9.61 10.86 13.97
C THR A 104 10.59 9.95 14.70
N ILE A 105 11.43 10.49 15.59
CA ILE A 105 12.32 9.69 16.45
C ILE A 105 11.54 8.76 17.38
N ASP A 106 10.45 9.25 17.97
CA ASP A 106 9.58 8.46 18.85
C ASP A 106 8.90 7.33 18.08
N ILE A 107 8.45 7.59 16.84
CA ILE A 107 7.89 6.56 15.93
C ILE A 107 8.93 5.47 15.64
N LEU A 108 10.16 5.84 15.30
CA LEU A 108 11.26 4.88 15.11
C LEU A 108 11.53 4.06 16.38
N GLY A 109 11.41 4.69 17.56
CA GLY A 109 11.52 3.99 18.85
C GLY A 109 10.40 2.96 19.04
N ILE A 110 9.15 3.34 18.76
CA ILE A 110 8.00 2.42 18.83
C ILE A 110 8.19 1.26 17.85
N LEU A 111 8.66 1.53 16.63
CA LEU A 111 8.94 0.49 15.65
C LEU A 111 9.96 -0.50 16.19
N LYS A 112 11.09 -0.03 16.74
CA LYS A 112 12.11 -0.90 17.36
C LYS A 112 11.50 -1.83 18.40
N ASP A 113 10.69 -1.29 19.30
CA ASP A 113 10.08 -2.07 20.38
C ASP A 113 9.05 -3.08 19.86
N LYS A 114 8.27 -2.70 18.85
CA LYS A 114 7.19 -3.53 18.29
C LYS A 114 7.68 -4.59 17.30
N THR A 115 8.83 -4.40 16.66
CA THR A 115 9.38 -5.34 15.69
C THR A 115 10.50 -6.23 16.28
N ARG A 116 10.83 -6.07 17.56
CA ARG A 116 11.88 -6.84 18.23
C ARG A 116 11.66 -8.36 18.08
N GLY A 117 12.71 -9.05 17.64
CA GLY A 117 12.68 -10.50 17.37
C GLY A 117 12.06 -10.89 16.02
N ASN A 118 11.64 -9.91 15.21
CA ASN A 118 11.12 -10.11 13.85
C ASN A 118 11.95 -9.37 12.79
N LEU A 119 13.12 -8.86 13.16
CA LEU A 119 14.07 -8.18 12.28
C LEU A 119 15.22 -9.12 11.95
N SER A 120 15.76 -8.99 10.73
CA SER A 120 17.09 -9.49 10.41
C SER A 120 18.18 -8.67 11.12
N ASP A 121 19.38 -9.25 11.26
CA ASP A 121 20.53 -8.57 11.87
C ASP A 121 20.85 -7.23 11.18
N GLU A 122 20.65 -7.14 9.87
CA GLU A 122 20.90 -5.93 9.08
C GLU A 122 19.85 -4.85 9.38
N GLU A 123 18.57 -5.22 9.43
CA GLU A 123 17.47 -4.32 9.74
C GLU A 123 17.54 -3.79 11.18
N GLU A 124 17.90 -4.66 12.13
CA GLU A 124 18.09 -4.26 13.52
C GLU A 124 19.23 -3.26 13.65
N ARG A 125 20.41 -3.56 13.07
CA ARG A 125 21.56 -2.64 13.09
C ARG A 125 21.24 -1.31 12.42
N LEU A 126 20.53 -1.34 11.29
CA LEU A 126 20.09 -0.14 10.59
C LEU A 126 19.23 0.74 11.49
N LEU A 127 18.18 0.15 12.08
CA LEU A 127 17.25 0.88 12.92
C LEU A 127 17.94 1.44 14.17
N GLU A 128 18.80 0.66 14.82
CA GLU A 128 19.54 1.09 16.00
C GLU A 128 20.50 2.25 15.70
N SER A 129 21.27 2.13 14.62
CA SER A 129 22.24 3.15 14.21
C SER A 129 21.54 4.46 13.87
N LEU A 130 20.48 4.39 13.07
CA LEU A 130 19.69 5.56 12.68
C LEU A 130 19.05 6.23 13.90
N LEU A 131 18.43 5.45 14.79
CA LEU A 131 17.80 5.96 16.00
C LEU A 131 18.82 6.67 16.91
N TYR A 132 20.03 6.11 17.05
CA TYR A 132 21.10 6.73 17.82
C TYR A 132 21.54 8.08 17.22
N GLU A 133 21.81 8.11 15.92
CA GLU A 133 22.24 9.34 15.23
C GLU A 133 21.21 10.46 15.36
N LEU A 134 19.94 10.15 15.11
CA LEU A 134 18.85 11.13 15.17
C LEU A 134 18.64 11.65 16.60
N ARG A 135 18.71 10.78 17.62
CA ARG A 135 18.64 11.20 19.03
C ARG A 135 19.79 12.12 19.41
N MET A 136 21.00 11.74 19.04
CA MET A 136 22.17 12.57 19.33
C MET A 136 22.12 13.92 18.63
N ARG A 137 21.58 13.94 17.42
CA ARG A 137 21.32 15.17 16.70
C ARG A 137 20.25 16.03 17.37
N TYR A 138 19.13 15.44 17.77
CA TYR A 138 18.07 16.14 18.48
C TYR A 138 18.57 16.83 19.76
N VAL A 139 19.41 16.14 20.53
CA VAL A 139 20.01 16.71 21.75
C VAL A 139 20.90 17.91 21.42
N ARG A 140 21.72 17.82 20.35
CA ARG A 140 22.56 18.94 19.89
C ARG A 140 21.72 20.14 19.48
N GLU A 141 20.72 19.93 18.63
CA GLU A 141 19.86 21.00 18.11
C GLU A 141 18.98 21.64 19.19
N LYS A 142 18.54 20.87 20.20
CA LYS A 142 17.77 21.38 21.34
C LYS A 142 18.63 22.14 22.35
N GLY A 143 19.92 21.79 22.44
CA GLY A 143 20.87 22.41 23.37
C GLY A 143 21.58 23.64 22.82
N THR A 144 21.31 24.02 21.56
CA THR A 144 21.84 25.23 20.90
C THR A 144 20.79 26.32 20.90
#